data_AF-A0A7S6MRY0-F1
#
_entry.id   AF-A0A7S6MRY0-F1
#
_cell.length_a   1.000
_cell.length_b   1.000
_cell.length_c   1.000
_cell.angle_alpha   90.00
_cell.angle_beta   90.00
_cell.angle_gamma   90.00
#
_symmetry.space_group_name_H-M   'P 1'
#
loop_
_entity.id
_entity.type
_entity.pdbx_description
1 polymer ?
#
loop_
_entity_poly.entity_id
_entity_poly.type
_entity_poly.pdbx_seq_one_letter_code
_entity_poly.pdbx_strand_id
1 'polypeptide(L)'
;MPLFKTNCLLFILLVIATLVSYHRFDQYQQTGPELLTGHWKFQIAENSRIDVTDEGLTLFSSDAKTGASAHQDLPMVKPGTVLLVSADVKCANVRAGKHPWNTARLLLAQNDGKKDRWDLPHATITLTGNHDWKNYRKAFTIASDTEKIWLLAQLSQTTGSLQIKNIHVYPVYENPEYLWARDIILLAWGAYFLLFAGSFLFMNKKNFLIRLLLIAILISIIAGITLPGDMKMQVSNEVKIQLDAESELFKTAIPWDLSKVWHFCFFFLFGLILLTMLEKELTLQGIAMVLLLAGSTEIAQLYIEGRTPLVSDFFIDVAGGIAGMILSRIFISKQNGTPAKSSIAQQ
;
A
#
# COMPACT_ATOMS: atom_id res chain seq x y z
N MET A 1 4.74 13.15 -28.77
CA MET A 1 3.78 12.02 -28.62
C MET A 1 2.37 12.48 -28.95
N PRO A 2 1.56 11.70 -29.68
CA PRO A 2 0.13 11.98 -29.84
C PRO A 2 -0.54 12.01 -28.45
N LEU A 3 -1.55 12.86 -28.28
CA LEU A 3 -2.42 12.93 -27.07
C LEU A 3 -1.77 13.40 -25.76
N PHE A 4 -0.51 13.83 -25.73
CA PHE A 4 0.11 14.27 -24.47
C PHE A 4 -0.65 15.41 -23.75
N LYS A 5 -1.08 16.43 -24.49
CA LYS A 5 -1.89 17.52 -23.92
C LYS A 5 -3.21 16.99 -23.33
N THR A 6 -3.83 16.02 -24.00
CA THR A 6 -5.04 15.32 -23.55
C THR A 6 -4.78 14.57 -22.25
N ASN A 7 -3.69 13.80 -22.16
CA ASN A 7 -3.33 13.08 -20.94
C ASN A 7 -3.08 14.04 -19.76
N CYS A 8 -2.37 15.15 -19.97
CA CYS A 8 -2.17 16.15 -18.92
C CYS A 8 -3.50 16.75 -18.42
N LEU A 9 -4.39 17.11 -19.34
CA LEU A 9 -5.70 17.68 -18.98
C LEU A 9 -6.57 16.67 -18.22
N LEU A 10 -6.67 15.44 -18.74
CA LEU A 10 -7.45 14.37 -18.10
C LEU A 10 -6.91 14.03 -16.71
N PHE A 11 -5.58 13.98 -16.55
CA PHE A 11 -4.96 13.76 -15.25
C PHE A 11 -5.40 14.82 -14.24
N ILE A 12 -5.32 16.11 -14.59
CA ILE A 12 -5.74 17.20 -13.69
C ILE A 12 -7.22 17.07 -13.32
N LEU A 13 -8.09 16.81 -14.30
CA LEU A 13 -9.52 16.63 -14.06
C LEU A 13 -9.79 15.44 -13.14
N LEU A 14 -9.12 14.31 -13.35
CA LEU A 14 -9.27 13.11 -12.53
C LEU A 14 -8.75 13.31 -11.12
N VAL A 15 -7.63 14.00 -10.94
CA VAL A 15 -7.11 14.35 -9.60
C VAL A 15 -8.14 15.19 -8.85
N ILE A 16 -8.68 16.24 -9.47
CA ILE A 16 -9.69 17.10 -8.84
C ILE A 16 -10.94 16.29 -8.50
N ALA A 17 -11.46 15.51 -9.46
CA ALA A 17 -12.66 14.69 -9.25
C ALA A 17 -12.45 13.66 -8.13
N THR A 18 -11.29 13.01 -8.10
CA THR A 18 -10.94 12.02 -7.07
C THR A 18 -10.93 12.66 -5.69
N LEU A 19 -10.23 13.80 -5.53
CA LEU A 19 -10.10 14.48 -4.24
C LEU A 19 -11.43 15.05 -3.75
N VAL A 20 -12.21 15.69 -4.63
CA VAL A 20 -13.54 16.22 -4.29
C VAL A 20 -14.47 15.08 -3.87
N SER A 21 -14.50 13.99 -4.64
CA SER A 21 -15.32 12.82 -4.31
C SER A 21 -14.90 12.18 -2.99
N TYR A 22 -13.59 12.00 -2.78
CA TYR A 22 -13.06 11.34 -1.60
C TYR A 22 -13.34 12.13 -0.31
N HIS A 23 -13.38 13.45 -0.39
CA HIS A 23 -13.72 14.30 0.76
C HIS A 23 -15.23 14.49 0.95
N ARG A 24 -16.02 14.35 -0.11
CA ARG A 24 -17.48 14.56 -0.07
C ARG A 24 -18.24 13.35 0.43
N PHE A 25 -17.80 12.14 0.09
CA PHE A 25 -18.53 10.92 0.38
C PHE A 25 -17.77 10.09 1.42
N ASP A 26 -18.35 9.99 2.62
CA ASP A 26 -17.87 9.05 3.62
C ASP A 26 -18.20 7.62 3.19
N GLN A 27 -17.22 6.73 3.34
CA GLN A 27 -17.37 5.31 3.01
C GLN A 27 -18.41 4.63 3.91
N TYR A 28 -18.44 4.99 5.19
CA TYR A 28 -19.28 4.35 6.19
C TYR A 28 -20.13 5.38 6.92
N GLN A 29 -21.39 5.05 7.14
CA GLN A 29 -22.30 5.83 7.97
C GLN A 29 -22.68 5.03 9.21
N GLN A 30 -22.57 5.68 10.37
CA GLN A 30 -22.90 5.08 11.66
C GLN A 30 -24.41 4.85 11.78
N THR A 31 -24.81 3.66 12.22
CA THR A 31 -26.23 3.26 12.35
C THR A 31 -26.65 2.94 13.77
N GLY A 32 -25.71 2.91 14.71
CA GLY A 32 -25.99 2.56 16.08
C GLY A 32 -24.94 3.11 17.04
N PRO A 33 -25.10 2.85 18.34
CA PRO A 33 -24.25 3.41 19.38
C PRO A 33 -22.84 2.81 19.36
N GLU A 34 -21.93 3.49 20.05
CA GLU A 34 -20.62 2.97 20.42
C GLU A 34 -20.78 1.65 21.21
N LEU A 35 -20.00 0.64 20.84
CA LEU A 35 -20.05 -0.70 21.43
C LEU A 35 -18.95 -0.92 22.48
N LEU A 36 -18.00 0.02 22.60
CA LEU A 36 -17.02 -0.06 23.66
C LEU A 36 -17.65 0.11 25.05
N THR A 37 -17.30 -0.79 25.96
CA THR A 37 -17.76 -0.83 27.34
C THR A 37 -16.76 -0.20 28.32
N GLY A 38 -15.50 -0.04 27.91
CA GLY A 38 -14.40 0.41 28.77
C GLY A 38 -13.88 -0.66 29.73
N HIS A 39 -14.48 -1.85 29.76
CA HIS A 39 -14.11 -2.93 30.67
C HIS A 39 -13.03 -3.84 30.10
N TRP A 40 -11.79 -3.37 30.14
CA TRP A 40 -10.63 -4.12 29.66
C TRP A 40 -10.20 -5.23 30.63
N LYS A 41 -9.89 -6.40 30.06
CA LYS A 41 -9.28 -7.55 30.70
C LYS A 41 -7.85 -7.69 30.20
N PHE A 42 -6.91 -7.92 31.10
CA PHE A 42 -5.49 -7.91 30.79
C PHE A 42 -4.86 -9.29 30.98
N GLN A 43 -3.97 -9.65 30.07
CA GLN A 43 -3.08 -10.78 30.21
C GLN A 43 -1.65 -10.29 29.99
N ILE A 44 -0.84 -10.40 31.04
CA ILE A 44 0.51 -9.84 31.10
C ILE A 44 1.46 -10.97 31.47
N ALA A 45 2.50 -11.16 30.65
CA ALA A 45 3.58 -12.09 30.97
C ALA A 45 4.70 -11.43 31.79
N GLU A 46 5.56 -12.26 32.40
CA GLU A 46 6.81 -11.77 33.01
C GLU A 46 7.61 -10.99 31.95
N ASN A 47 8.00 -9.74 32.26
CA ASN A 47 8.65 -8.76 31.37
C ASN A 47 7.75 -7.98 30.39
N SER A 48 6.44 -8.00 30.61
CA SER A 48 5.49 -7.14 29.93
C SER A 48 4.77 -6.21 30.91
N ARG A 49 4.26 -5.07 30.44
CA ARG A 49 3.36 -4.21 31.21
C ARG A 49 2.29 -3.60 30.33
N ILE A 50 1.17 -3.23 30.96
CA ILE A 50 0.08 -2.50 30.33
C ILE A 50 -0.25 -1.31 31.22
N ASP A 51 -0.16 -0.12 30.64
CA ASP A 51 -0.50 1.14 31.28
C ASP A 51 -1.82 1.62 30.68
N VAL A 52 -2.82 1.86 31.53
CA VAL A 52 -4.14 2.36 31.14
C VAL A 52 -4.25 3.79 31.62
N THR A 53 -4.56 4.70 30.71
CA THR A 53 -4.82 6.12 31.02
C THR A 53 -6.19 6.52 30.50
N ASP A 54 -6.69 7.67 30.93
CA ASP A 54 -7.92 8.26 30.36
C ASP A 54 -7.80 8.50 28.85
N GLU A 55 -6.58 8.63 28.35
CA GLU A 55 -6.28 8.83 26.93
C GLU A 55 -6.19 7.50 26.15
N GLY A 56 -6.03 6.34 26.80
CA GLY A 56 -6.01 5.06 26.10
C GLY A 56 -5.16 3.96 26.74
N LEU A 57 -4.65 3.06 25.89
CA LEU A 57 -3.89 1.88 26.30
C LEU A 57 -2.45 1.95 25.79
N THR A 58 -1.50 1.64 26.67
CA THR A 58 -0.12 1.42 26.25
C THR A 58 0.36 0.04 26.69
N LEU A 59 0.78 -0.77 25.73
CA LEU A 59 1.35 -2.08 25.94
C LEU A 59 2.87 -2.01 25.72
N PHE A 60 3.63 -2.67 26.60
CA PHE A 60 5.07 -2.80 26.49
C PHE A 60 5.48 -4.26 26.68
N SER A 61 6.45 -4.71 25.87
CA SER A 61 7.12 -5.99 26.06
C SER A 61 8.61 -5.85 25.76
N SER A 62 9.45 -6.39 26.63
CA SER A 62 10.90 -6.48 26.39
C SER A 62 11.35 -7.89 25.97
N ASP A 63 10.44 -8.87 25.93
CA ASP A 63 10.74 -10.26 25.57
C ASP A 63 10.01 -10.67 24.28
N ALA A 64 10.76 -11.22 23.32
CA ALA A 64 10.26 -11.73 22.05
C ALA A 64 9.56 -13.10 22.17
N LYS A 65 9.62 -13.75 23.34
CA LYS A 65 8.95 -15.03 23.61
C LYS A 65 7.60 -14.87 24.28
N THR A 66 7.36 -13.72 24.91
CA THR A 66 6.14 -13.43 25.67
C THR A 66 5.44 -12.20 25.12
N GLY A 67 4.42 -11.70 25.80
CA GLY A 67 3.68 -10.55 25.32
C GLY A 67 2.69 -9.98 26.32
N ALA A 68 2.02 -8.94 25.85
CA ALA A 68 0.94 -8.27 26.55
C ALA A 68 -0.31 -8.31 25.67
N SER A 69 -1.46 -8.59 26.27
CA SER A 69 -2.75 -8.38 25.60
C SER A 69 -3.75 -7.70 26.53
N ALA A 70 -4.53 -6.80 25.95
CA ALA A 70 -5.71 -6.21 26.53
C ALA A 70 -6.90 -6.60 25.64
N HIS A 71 -7.97 -7.10 26.24
CA HIS A 71 -9.16 -7.47 25.51
C HIS A 71 -10.41 -6.92 26.16
N GLN A 72 -11.43 -6.66 25.34
CA GLN A 72 -12.72 -6.20 25.81
C GLN A 72 -13.81 -6.95 25.04
N ASP A 73 -14.75 -7.51 25.79
CA ASP A 73 -15.94 -8.12 25.21
C ASP A 73 -16.86 -7.01 24.67
N LEU A 74 -17.39 -7.22 23.47
CA LEU A 74 -18.35 -6.33 22.85
C LEU A 74 -19.77 -6.91 22.98
N PRO A 75 -20.80 -6.07 23.13
CA PRO A 75 -22.18 -6.52 23.08
C PRO A 75 -22.47 -7.19 21.73
N MET A 76 -23.28 -8.25 21.77
CA MET A 76 -23.61 -8.99 20.57
C MET A 76 -24.48 -8.14 19.63
N VAL A 77 -24.17 -8.20 18.33
CA VAL A 77 -24.95 -7.54 17.27
C VAL A 77 -25.58 -8.59 16.35
N LYS A 78 -26.53 -8.17 15.52
CA LYS A 78 -27.17 -9.08 14.57
C LYS A 78 -26.14 -9.61 13.56
N PRO A 79 -26.20 -10.89 13.17
CA PRO A 79 -25.50 -11.40 12.00
C PRO A 79 -25.62 -10.48 10.77
N GLY A 80 -24.53 -10.33 10.02
CA GLY A 80 -24.45 -9.46 8.85
C GLY A 80 -24.26 -7.97 9.18
N THR A 81 -24.31 -7.57 10.46
CA THR A 81 -23.94 -6.21 10.85
C THR A 81 -22.47 -5.96 10.51
N VAL A 82 -22.16 -4.79 9.95
CA VAL A 82 -20.78 -4.36 9.71
C VAL A 82 -20.35 -3.49 10.88
N LEU A 83 -19.24 -3.84 11.54
CA LEU A 83 -18.63 -3.05 12.61
C LEU A 83 -17.41 -2.31 12.08
N LEU A 84 -17.37 -0.99 12.25
CA LEU A 84 -16.18 -0.19 11.97
C LEU A 84 -15.37 -0.06 13.25
N VAL A 85 -14.14 -0.57 13.23
CA VAL A 85 -13.15 -0.34 14.28
C VAL A 85 -12.24 0.80 13.82
N SER A 86 -12.10 1.84 14.64
CA SER A 86 -11.13 2.92 14.43
C SER A 86 -10.30 3.16 15.69
N ALA A 87 -9.02 3.47 15.52
CA ALA A 87 -8.16 3.89 16.61
C ALA A 87 -6.96 4.68 16.08
N ASP A 88 -6.48 5.64 16.87
CA ASP A 88 -5.16 6.21 16.68
C ASP A 88 -4.13 5.27 17.30
N VAL A 89 -3.11 4.92 16.52
CA VAL A 89 -2.07 3.99 16.95
C VAL A 89 -0.69 4.57 16.71
N LYS A 90 0.20 4.33 17.67
CA LYS A 90 1.63 4.58 17.59
C LYS A 90 2.38 3.35 18.07
N CYS A 91 3.51 3.02 17.44
CA CYS A 91 4.36 1.95 17.95
C CYS A 91 5.83 2.29 17.81
N ALA A 92 6.63 1.79 18.75
CA ALA A 92 8.07 2.02 18.76
C ALA A 92 8.82 0.72 19.02
N ASN A 93 9.90 0.53 18.24
CA ASN A 93 10.83 -0.59 18.32
C ASN A 93 10.15 -1.97 18.29
N VAL A 94 9.06 -2.11 17.53
CA VAL A 94 8.36 -3.38 17.43
C VAL A 94 9.16 -4.34 16.55
N ARG A 95 9.73 -5.40 17.14
CA ARG A 95 10.50 -6.40 16.38
C ARG A 95 9.69 -7.67 16.21
N ALA A 96 9.29 -7.95 14.96
CA ALA A 96 8.53 -9.14 14.63
C ALA A 96 9.14 -10.40 15.22
N GLY A 97 8.29 -11.25 15.79
CA GLY A 97 8.69 -12.55 16.31
C GLY A 97 8.81 -13.61 15.22
N LYS A 98 8.87 -14.88 15.64
CA LYS A 98 9.06 -16.04 14.75
C LYS A 98 7.99 -16.18 13.66
N HIS A 99 6.74 -15.85 13.97
CA HIS A 99 5.61 -16.02 13.05
C HIS A 99 5.14 -14.67 12.48
N PRO A 100 4.51 -14.65 11.29
CA PRO A 100 4.03 -13.40 10.66
C PRO A 100 3.02 -12.62 11.52
N TRP A 101 2.31 -13.31 12.40
CA TRP A 101 1.35 -12.72 13.33
C TRP A 101 1.97 -12.25 14.66
N ASN A 102 3.28 -12.46 14.87
CA ASN A 102 3.98 -12.04 16.07
C ASN A 102 4.43 -10.59 15.95
N THR A 103 3.48 -9.67 16.07
CA THR A 103 3.70 -8.23 15.91
C THR A 103 2.84 -7.43 16.90
N ALA A 104 2.89 -6.09 16.79
CA ALA A 104 1.90 -5.22 17.42
C ALA A 104 0.59 -5.24 16.63
N ARG A 105 -0.55 -5.45 17.28
CA ARG A 105 -1.83 -5.69 16.63
C ARG A 105 -3.01 -5.09 17.39
N LEU A 106 -4.02 -4.68 16.62
CA LEU A 106 -5.38 -4.39 17.07
C LEU A 106 -6.31 -5.24 16.22
N LEU A 107 -7.11 -6.09 16.87
CA LEU A 107 -7.93 -7.09 16.22
C LEU A 107 -9.39 -6.96 16.68
N LEU A 108 -10.33 -7.23 15.78
CA LEU A 108 -11.70 -7.60 16.10
C LEU A 108 -11.84 -9.10 15.83
N ALA A 109 -11.93 -9.89 16.90
CA ALA A 109 -12.09 -11.33 16.75
C ALA A 109 -13.53 -11.77 17.01
N GLN A 110 -13.96 -12.76 16.23
CA GLN A 110 -15.27 -13.39 16.29
C GLN A 110 -15.07 -14.83 16.79
N ASN A 111 -15.95 -15.30 17.67
CA ASN A 111 -15.89 -16.64 18.23
C ASN A 111 -17.25 -17.33 18.05
N ASP A 112 -17.23 -18.58 17.60
CA ASP A 112 -18.42 -19.38 17.25
C ASP A 112 -18.99 -20.20 18.42
N GLY A 113 -18.64 -19.83 19.66
CA GLY A 113 -18.95 -20.58 20.87
C GLY A 113 -17.97 -21.72 21.19
N LYS A 114 -17.19 -22.18 20.20
CA LYS A 114 -16.20 -23.27 20.35
C LYS A 114 -14.78 -22.78 20.21
N LYS A 115 -14.51 -21.95 19.20
CA LYS A 115 -13.18 -21.44 18.87
C LYS A 115 -13.24 -20.06 18.24
N ASP A 116 -12.08 -19.42 18.24
CA ASP A 116 -11.89 -18.15 17.56
C ASP A 116 -11.80 -18.37 16.05
N ARG A 117 -12.49 -17.51 15.30
CA ARG A 117 -12.60 -17.54 13.85
C ARG A 117 -11.48 -16.74 13.19
N TRP A 118 -10.26 -17.22 13.34
CA TRP A 118 -9.07 -16.64 12.71
C TRP A 118 -9.07 -16.74 11.17
N ASP A 119 -9.95 -17.57 10.60
CA ASP A 119 -10.23 -17.67 9.17
C ASP A 119 -10.98 -16.45 8.62
N LEU A 120 -11.66 -15.69 9.48
CA LEU A 120 -12.35 -14.45 9.09
C LEU A 120 -11.39 -13.25 9.17
N PRO A 121 -11.64 -12.16 8.41
CA PRO A 121 -10.93 -10.90 8.60
C PRO A 121 -11.05 -10.45 10.06
N HIS A 122 -9.90 -10.23 10.70
CA HIS A 122 -9.86 -9.89 12.13
C HIS A 122 -8.86 -8.78 12.46
N ALA A 123 -7.82 -8.56 11.65
CA ALA A 123 -6.81 -7.55 11.93
C ALA A 123 -7.22 -6.17 11.42
N THR A 124 -7.46 -5.23 12.35
CA THR A 124 -7.58 -3.79 12.07
C THR A 124 -6.21 -3.25 11.71
N ILE A 125 -5.19 -3.60 12.49
CA ILE A 125 -3.79 -3.26 12.21
C ILE A 125 -2.83 -4.38 12.62
N THR A 126 -1.69 -4.42 11.92
CA THR A 126 -0.54 -5.28 12.21
C THR A 126 0.71 -4.47 11.88
N LEU A 127 1.50 -4.11 12.89
CA LEU A 127 2.62 -3.16 12.76
C LEU A 127 3.93 -3.73 13.27
N THR A 128 5.01 -3.35 12.61
CA THR A 128 6.40 -3.66 12.97
C THR A 128 7.26 -2.41 12.79
N GLY A 129 8.32 -2.26 13.57
CA GLY A 129 9.21 -1.12 13.52
C GLY A 129 8.67 0.09 14.29
N ASN A 130 8.84 1.27 13.71
CA ASN A 130 8.47 2.55 14.29
C ASN A 130 7.41 3.23 13.44
N HIS A 131 6.29 3.57 14.06
CA HIS A 131 5.20 4.31 13.43
C HIS A 131 4.76 5.40 14.39
N ASP A 132 4.70 6.63 13.91
CA ASP A 132 4.10 7.72 14.69
C ASP A 132 2.57 7.64 14.65
N TRP A 133 1.90 8.49 15.43
CA TRP A 133 0.44 8.52 15.51
C TRP A 133 -0.22 8.57 14.14
N LYS A 134 -1.00 7.55 13.83
CA LYS A 134 -1.84 7.46 12.64
C LYS A 134 -3.19 6.88 13.01
N ASN A 135 -4.26 7.44 12.44
CA ASN A 135 -5.58 6.86 12.55
C ASN A 135 -5.69 5.65 11.61
N TYR A 136 -6.13 4.52 12.16
CA TYR A 136 -6.43 3.31 11.42
C TYR A 136 -7.91 3.00 11.55
N ARG A 137 -8.52 2.53 10.47
CA ARG A 137 -9.92 2.12 10.43
C ARG A 137 -10.08 0.87 9.59
N LYS A 138 -10.93 -0.06 10.04
CA LYS A 138 -11.31 -1.24 9.26
C LYS A 138 -12.70 -1.72 9.63
N ALA A 139 -13.46 -2.10 8.61
CA ALA A 139 -14.79 -2.65 8.75
C ALA A 139 -14.76 -4.18 8.77
N PHE A 140 -15.63 -4.79 9.55
CA PHE A 140 -15.75 -6.23 9.71
C PHE A 140 -17.21 -6.65 9.65
N THR A 141 -17.53 -7.61 8.78
CA THR A 141 -18.87 -8.20 8.74
C THR A 141 -18.97 -9.30 9.79
N ILE A 142 -20.00 -9.23 10.64
CA ILE A 142 -20.25 -10.26 11.65
C ILE A 142 -20.86 -11.50 11.02
N ALA A 143 -20.18 -12.63 11.14
CA ALA A 143 -20.61 -13.92 10.60
C ALA A 143 -21.84 -14.45 11.33
N SER A 144 -22.65 -15.27 10.65
CA SER A 144 -23.92 -15.77 11.16
C SER A 144 -23.83 -16.71 12.34
N ASP A 145 -22.69 -17.38 12.50
CA ASP A 145 -22.40 -18.32 13.58
C ASP A 145 -21.58 -17.67 14.72
N THR A 146 -21.45 -16.34 14.73
CA THR A 146 -20.76 -15.63 15.80
C THR A 146 -21.60 -15.59 17.07
N GLU A 147 -21.05 -16.11 18.16
CA GLU A 147 -21.66 -16.05 19.50
C GLU A 147 -21.00 -15.00 20.39
N LYS A 148 -19.72 -14.67 20.15
CA LYS A 148 -18.99 -13.64 20.91
C LYS A 148 -18.12 -12.81 19.99
N ILE A 149 -18.01 -11.53 20.32
CA ILE A 149 -17.16 -10.56 19.65
C ILE A 149 -16.29 -9.89 20.72
N TRP A 150 -15.01 -9.75 20.44
CA TRP A 150 -14.12 -9.00 21.31
C TRP A 150 -13.10 -8.18 20.52
N LEU A 151 -12.71 -7.06 21.11
CA LEU A 151 -11.63 -6.23 20.62
C LEU A 151 -10.35 -6.58 21.36
N LEU A 152 -9.25 -6.80 20.63
CA LEU A 152 -7.96 -7.24 21.17
C LEU A 152 -6.85 -6.26 20.79
N ALA A 153 -6.19 -5.65 21.77
CA ALA A 153 -4.91 -4.97 21.60
C ALA A 153 -3.79 -5.89 22.09
N GLN A 154 -2.75 -6.12 21.28
CA GLN A 154 -1.73 -7.10 21.61
C GLN A 154 -0.33 -6.75 21.11
N LEU A 155 0.67 -7.03 21.94
CA LEU A 155 2.04 -7.33 21.55
C LEU A 155 2.22 -8.85 21.59
N SER A 156 2.17 -9.52 20.42
CA SER A 156 2.21 -10.98 20.34
C SER A 156 3.64 -11.47 20.14
N GLN A 157 4.29 -12.02 21.17
CA GLN A 157 5.65 -12.61 21.04
C GLN A 157 6.62 -11.68 20.29
N THR A 158 6.60 -10.41 20.69
CA THR A 158 7.35 -9.30 20.07
C THR A 158 7.86 -8.40 21.17
N THR A 159 9.00 -7.77 20.93
CA THR A 159 9.45 -6.66 21.77
C THR A 159 8.89 -5.34 21.25
N GLY A 160 8.97 -4.29 22.06
CA GLY A 160 8.62 -2.93 21.70
C GLY A 160 7.43 -2.38 22.50
N SER A 161 6.79 -1.36 21.93
CA SER A 161 5.63 -0.70 22.54
C SER A 161 4.53 -0.43 21.52
N LEU A 162 3.29 -0.54 21.98
CA LEU A 162 2.08 -0.24 21.22
C LEU A 162 1.22 0.72 22.07
N GLN A 163 0.99 1.91 21.55
CA GLN A 163 0.13 2.94 22.14
C GLN A 163 -1.12 3.07 21.29
N ILE A 164 -2.29 3.06 21.92
CA ILE A 164 -3.59 3.12 21.26
C ILE A 164 -4.47 4.13 22.00
N LYS A 165 -5.09 5.06 21.27
CA LYS A 165 -6.05 6.02 21.80
C LYS A 165 -7.21 6.23 20.84
N ASN A 166 -8.25 6.94 21.30
CA ASN A 166 -9.45 7.24 20.50
C ASN A 166 -10.02 5.98 19.84
N ILE A 167 -10.14 4.90 20.63
CA ILE A 167 -10.67 3.63 20.15
C ILE A 167 -12.18 3.81 20.00
N HIS A 168 -12.70 3.40 18.86
CA HIS A 168 -14.13 3.40 18.56
C HIS A 168 -14.53 2.12 17.85
N VAL A 169 -15.69 1.57 18.24
CA VAL A 169 -16.32 0.43 17.59
C VAL A 169 -17.81 0.67 17.49
N TYR A 170 -18.32 0.95 16.30
CA TYR A 170 -19.75 1.18 16.09
C TYR A 170 -20.26 0.44 14.85
N PRO A 171 -21.55 0.06 14.84
CA PRO A 171 -22.16 -0.52 13.66
C PRO A 171 -22.32 0.54 12.58
N VAL A 172 -22.00 0.14 11.36
CA VAL A 172 -22.05 0.97 10.15
C VAL A 172 -22.79 0.25 9.04
N TYR A 173 -23.22 1.02 8.05
CA TYR A 173 -23.46 0.48 6.71
C TYR A 173 -22.53 1.17 5.73
N GLU A 174 -22.20 0.46 4.66
CA GLU A 174 -21.43 1.02 3.57
C GLU A 174 -22.31 1.95 2.75
N ASN A 175 -21.87 3.19 2.58
CA ASN A 175 -22.63 4.23 1.91
C ASN A 175 -22.73 3.91 0.40
N PRO A 176 -23.93 3.69 -0.17
CA PRO A 176 -24.08 3.41 -1.58
C PRO A 176 -23.52 4.52 -2.47
N GLU A 177 -23.65 5.79 -2.07
CA GLU A 177 -23.14 6.92 -2.85
C GLU A 177 -21.61 6.87 -2.98
N TYR A 178 -20.92 6.47 -1.91
CA TYR A 178 -19.47 6.25 -1.94
C TYR A 178 -19.09 5.14 -2.91
N LEU A 179 -19.82 4.01 -2.90
CA LEU A 179 -19.57 2.89 -3.81
C LEU A 179 -19.69 3.29 -5.27
N TRP A 180 -20.77 4.00 -5.62
CA TRP A 180 -20.96 4.53 -6.97
C TRP A 180 -19.84 5.49 -7.36
N ALA A 181 -19.48 6.42 -6.46
CA ALA A 181 -18.43 7.39 -6.73
C ALA A 181 -17.06 6.72 -6.90
N ARG A 182 -16.71 5.76 -6.03
CA ARG A 182 -15.51 4.92 -6.12
C ARG A 182 -15.43 4.24 -7.47
N ASP A 183 -16.48 3.50 -7.85
CA ASP A 183 -16.47 2.67 -9.06
C ASP A 183 -16.36 3.54 -10.33
N ILE A 184 -17.07 4.68 -10.38
CA ILE A 184 -16.96 5.64 -11.49
C ILE A 184 -15.55 6.22 -11.59
N ILE A 185 -14.95 6.65 -10.46
CA ILE A 185 -13.60 7.22 -10.44
C ILE A 185 -12.56 6.17 -10.84
N LEU A 186 -12.66 4.94 -10.33
CA LEU A 186 -11.74 3.85 -10.70
C LEU A 186 -11.88 3.45 -12.18
N LEU A 187 -13.10 3.40 -12.71
CA LEU A 187 -13.33 3.18 -14.15
C LEU A 187 -12.70 4.31 -14.99
N ALA A 188 -12.81 5.56 -14.55
CA ALA A 188 -12.23 6.70 -15.24
C ALA A 188 -10.69 6.69 -15.19
N TRP A 189 -10.09 6.30 -14.07
CA TRP A 189 -8.65 6.03 -13.97
C TRP A 189 -8.23 4.88 -14.89
N GLY A 190 -8.99 3.79 -14.94
CA GLY A 190 -8.75 2.68 -15.88
C GLY A 190 -8.75 3.13 -17.34
N ALA A 191 -9.74 3.94 -17.73
CA ALA A 191 -9.80 4.54 -19.07
C ALA A 191 -8.61 5.47 -19.35
N TYR A 192 -8.19 6.27 -18.36
CA TYR A 192 -6.99 7.10 -18.45
C TYR A 192 -5.73 6.26 -18.66
N PHE A 193 -5.54 5.18 -17.89
CA PHE A 193 -4.39 4.29 -18.06
C PHE A 193 -4.38 3.61 -19.44
N LEU A 194 -5.54 3.20 -19.95
CA LEU A 194 -5.65 2.67 -21.32
C LEU A 194 -5.28 3.71 -22.38
N LEU A 195 -5.73 4.96 -22.23
CA LEU A 195 -5.37 6.05 -23.14
C LEU A 195 -3.87 6.39 -23.06
N PHE A 196 -3.33 6.42 -21.84
CA PHE A 196 -1.91 6.64 -21.57
C PHE A 196 -1.06 5.55 -22.23
N ALA A 197 -1.44 4.27 -22.04
CA ALA A 197 -0.82 3.13 -22.70
C ALA A 197 -0.91 3.20 -24.23
N GLY A 198 -2.11 3.50 -24.75
CA GLY A 198 -2.38 3.63 -26.18
C GLY A 198 -1.52 4.71 -26.84
N SER A 199 -1.21 5.78 -26.11
CA SER A 199 -0.34 6.85 -26.62
C SER A 199 1.06 6.34 -27.00
N PHE A 200 1.55 5.25 -26.40
CA PHE A 200 2.82 4.61 -26.75
C PHE A 200 2.73 3.73 -28.01
N LEU A 201 1.57 3.14 -28.29
CA LEU A 201 1.36 2.32 -29.50
C LEU A 201 1.47 3.16 -30.78
N PHE A 202 0.99 4.41 -30.73
CA PHE A 202 0.97 5.34 -31.86
C PHE A 202 2.26 6.17 -32.02
N MET A 203 3.33 5.89 -31.27
CA MET A 203 4.62 6.57 -31.47
C MET A 203 5.31 6.09 -32.74
N ASN A 204 5.45 6.94 -33.76
CA ASN A 204 6.10 6.59 -35.03
C ASN A 204 7.59 6.21 -34.87
N LYS A 205 8.09 5.33 -35.76
CA LYS A 205 9.53 5.03 -36.01
C LYS A 205 10.32 4.20 -34.97
N LYS A 206 9.70 3.34 -34.15
CA LYS A 206 10.44 2.48 -33.18
C LYS A 206 9.97 1.02 -33.22
N ASN A 207 10.87 0.11 -32.84
CA ASN A 207 10.66 -1.35 -32.87
C ASN A 207 9.42 -1.75 -32.06
N PHE A 208 8.53 -2.55 -32.66
CA PHE A 208 7.29 -3.05 -32.05
C PHE A 208 7.54 -3.75 -30.71
N LEU A 209 8.63 -4.51 -30.58
CA LEU A 209 8.98 -5.22 -29.35
C LEU A 209 9.22 -4.29 -28.16
N ILE A 210 9.87 -3.14 -28.38
CA ILE A 210 10.14 -2.15 -27.32
C ILE A 210 8.82 -1.53 -26.83
N ARG A 211 7.86 -1.30 -27.74
CA ARG A 211 6.52 -0.81 -27.39
C ARG A 211 5.77 -1.82 -26.52
N LEU A 212 5.79 -3.10 -26.92
CA LEU A 212 5.16 -4.17 -26.16
C LEU A 212 5.76 -4.28 -24.76
N LEU A 213 7.09 -4.18 -24.64
CA LEU A 213 7.78 -4.22 -23.36
C LEU A 213 7.41 -3.02 -22.47
N LEU A 214 7.32 -1.81 -23.04
CA LEU A 214 6.87 -0.63 -22.29
C LEU A 214 5.44 -0.80 -21.75
N ILE A 215 4.54 -1.34 -22.57
CA ILE A 215 3.16 -1.62 -22.17
C ILE A 215 3.10 -2.71 -21.11
N ALA A 216 3.92 -3.77 -21.23
CA ALA A 216 3.99 -4.84 -20.24
C ALA A 216 4.46 -4.33 -18.87
N ILE A 217 5.41 -3.38 -18.84
CA ILE A 217 5.84 -2.72 -17.60
C ILE A 217 4.72 -1.86 -17.04
N LEU A 218 4.02 -1.09 -17.88
CA LEU A 218 2.89 -0.27 -17.44
C LEU A 218 1.78 -1.13 -16.84
N ILE A 219 1.44 -2.27 -17.48
CA ILE A 219 0.48 -3.23 -16.95
C ILE A 219 0.97 -3.79 -15.60
N SER A 220 2.26 -4.13 -15.48
CA SER A 220 2.83 -4.60 -14.21
C SER A 220 2.71 -3.55 -13.10
N ILE A 221 2.95 -2.27 -13.39
CA ILE A 221 2.77 -1.16 -12.44
C ILE A 221 1.30 -1.05 -12.01
N ILE A 222 0.38 -1.03 -12.97
CA ILE A 222 -1.07 -0.92 -12.71
C ILE A 222 -1.57 -2.13 -11.91
N ALA A 223 -1.18 -3.34 -12.28
CA ALA A 223 -1.49 -4.55 -11.53
C ALA A 223 -0.94 -4.46 -10.09
N GLY A 224 0.30 -3.99 -9.94
CA GLY A 224 0.92 -3.78 -8.63
C GLY A 224 0.09 -2.86 -7.73
N ILE A 225 -0.39 -1.72 -8.23
CA ILE A 225 -1.13 -0.74 -7.42
C ILE A 225 -2.60 -1.10 -7.17
N THR A 226 -3.21 -1.91 -8.06
CA THR A 226 -4.61 -2.32 -7.94
C THR A 226 -4.80 -3.51 -7.00
N LEU A 227 -3.70 -4.21 -6.64
CA LEU A 227 -3.75 -5.25 -5.62
C LEU A 227 -4.19 -4.68 -4.26
N PRO A 228 -5.22 -5.30 -3.63
CA PRO A 228 -5.60 -5.04 -2.25
C PRO A 228 -4.42 -5.15 -1.29
N GLY A 229 -4.43 -4.33 -0.24
CA GLY A 229 -3.28 -4.21 0.68
C GLY A 229 -2.88 -5.52 1.37
N ASP A 230 -3.85 -6.36 1.72
CA ASP A 230 -3.65 -7.69 2.31
C ASP A 230 -2.97 -8.66 1.34
N MET A 231 -3.45 -8.72 0.09
CA MET A 231 -2.83 -9.51 -0.98
C MET A 231 -1.39 -9.04 -1.25
N LYS A 232 -1.17 -7.72 -1.31
CA LYS A 232 0.17 -7.13 -1.47
C LYS A 232 1.11 -7.59 -0.35
N MET A 233 0.64 -7.54 0.89
CA MET A 233 1.41 -7.97 2.05
C MET A 233 1.72 -9.47 2.02
N GLN A 234 0.75 -10.30 1.61
CA GLN A 234 0.96 -11.74 1.46
C GLN A 234 2.06 -12.04 0.41
N VAL A 235 1.95 -11.47 -0.78
CA VAL A 235 2.95 -11.65 -1.86
C VAL A 235 4.32 -11.14 -1.40
N SER A 236 4.37 -9.97 -0.75
CA SER A 236 5.63 -9.40 -0.27
C SER A 236 6.27 -10.27 0.81
N ASN A 237 5.49 -10.85 1.72
CA ASN A 237 5.99 -11.73 2.77
C ASN A 237 6.51 -13.05 2.22
N GLU A 238 5.82 -13.64 1.24
CA GLU A 238 6.25 -14.89 0.60
C GLU A 238 7.60 -14.70 -0.12
N VAL A 239 7.74 -13.63 -0.89
CA VAL A 239 9.01 -13.27 -1.54
C VAL A 239 10.11 -12.98 -0.52
N LYS A 240 9.79 -12.29 0.57
CA LYS A 240 10.75 -11.99 1.64
C LYS A 240 11.25 -13.25 2.33
N ILE A 241 10.39 -14.23 2.58
CA ILE A 241 10.79 -15.52 3.16
C ILE A 241 11.78 -16.25 2.25
N GLN A 242 11.56 -16.23 0.93
CA GLN A 242 12.48 -16.83 -0.05
C GLN A 242 13.82 -16.10 -0.09
N LEU A 243 13.81 -14.75 -0.14
CA LEU A 243 15.03 -13.94 -0.14
C LEU A 243 15.84 -14.06 1.15
N ASP A 244 15.16 -14.08 2.30
CA ASP A 244 15.79 -14.23 3.62
C ASP A 244 16.43 -15.61 3.80
N ALA A 245 15.93 -16.63 3.10
CA ALA A 245 16.55 -17.95 3.06
C ALA A 245 17.82 -17.99 2.19
N GLU A 246 17.98 -17.05 1.26
CA GLU A 246 19.05 -17.07 0.25
C GLU A 246 20.19 -16.07 0.50
N SER A 247 20.02 -14.99 1.28
CA SER A 247 21.09 -13.98 1.39
C SER A 247 20.99 -13.00 2.57
N GLU A 248 21.90 -13.12 3.56
CA GLU A 248 22.16 -12.04 4.53
C GLU A 248 22.77 -10.79 3.87
N LEU A 249 23.50 -10.94 2.77
CA LEU A 249 24.16 -9.85 2.04
C LEU A 249 23.16 -8.86 1.42
N PHE A 250 21.97 -9.33 1.04
CA PHE A 250 20.93 -8.46 0.47
C PHE A 250 20.38 -7.49 1.52
N LYS A 251 20.24 -7.94 2.78
CA LYS A 251 19.79 -7.11 3.90
C LYS A 251 20.77 -6.00 4.25
N THR A 252 22.07 -6.27 4.14
CA THR A 252 23.12 -5.27 4.42
C THR A 252 23.27 -4.24 3.30
N ALA A 253 23.01 -4.64 2.05
CA ALA A 253 23.20 -3.78 0.88
C ALA A 253 22.01 -2.84 0.61
N ILE A 254 20.77 -3.25 0.92
CA ILE A 254 19.57 -2.48 0.62
C ILE A 254 18.79 -2.23 1.92
N PRO A 255 18.97 -1.07 2.56
CA PRO A 255 18.27 -0.74 3.82
C PRO A 255 16.80 -0.35 3.61
N TRP A 256 16.23 -0.64 2.43
CA TRP A 256 14.87 -0.28 2.06
C TRP A 256 13.94 -1.48 2.18
N ASP A 257 12.68 -1.21 2.53
CA ASP A 257 11.62 -2.22 2.44
C ASP A 257 11.49 -2.71 0.98
N LEU A 258 11.28 -4.01 0.81
CA LEU A 258 11.04 -4.68 -0.46
C LEU A 258 9.96 -3.97 -1.30
N SER A 259 8.90 -3.46 -0.68
CA SER A 259 7.88 -2.67 -1.38
C SER A 259 8.48 -1.45 -2.09
N LYS A 260 9.34 -0.69 -1.40
CA LYS A 260 9.96 0.52 -1.97
C LYS A 260 10.95 0.19 -3.08
N VAL A 261 11.64 -0.94 -2.96
CA VAL A 261 12.53 -1.46 -4.01
C VAL A 261 11.74 -1.75 -5.28
N TRP A 262 10.58 -2.41 -5.19
CA TRP A 262 9.75 -2.69 -6.35
C TRP A 262 9.27 -1.44 -7.07
N HIS A 263 8.74 -0.48 -6.31
CA HIS A 263 8.34 0.84 -6.80
C HIS A 263 9.46 1.50 -7.62
N PHE A 264 10.65 1.62 -7.02
CA PHE A 264 11.82 2.17 -7.71
C PHE A 264 12.18 1.38 -8.98
N CYS A 265 12.26 0.05 -8.89
CA CYS A 265 12.70 -0.80 -9.99
C CYS A 265 11.75 -0.76 -11.20
N PHE A 266 10.44 -0.85 -11.00
CA PHE A 266 9.48 -0.82 -12.11
C PHE A 266 9.47 0.54 -12.81
N PHE A 267 9.51 1.63 -12.05
CA PHE A 267 9.61 2.96 -12.64
C PHE A 267 10.96 3.21 -13.31
N PHE A 268 12.06 2.68 -12.75
CA PHE A 268 13.37 2.71 -13.40
C PHE A 268 13.37 2.04 -14.76
N LEU A 269 12.81 0.83 -14.86
CA LEU A 269 12.67 0.12 -16.13
C LEU A 269 11.75 0.87 -17.10
N PHE A 270 10.64 1.44 -16.61
CA PHE A 270 9.76 2.29 -17.40
C PHE A 270 10.51 3.49 -18.00
N GLY A 271 11.26 4.24 -17.18
CA GLY A 271 12.03 5.41 -17.63
C GLY A 271 13.15 5.06 -18.59
N LEU A 272 13.85 3.94 -18.36
CA LEU A 272 14.89 3.41 -19.24
C LEU A 272 14.36 3.19 -20.65
N ILE A 273 13.24 2.48 -20.77
CA ILE A 273 12.62 2.12 -22.05
C ILE A 273 11.96 3.35 -22.69
N LEU A 274 11.24 4.16 -21.92
CA LEU A 274 10.57 5.35 -22.41
C LEU A 274 11.53 6.27 -23.15
N LEU A 275 12.74 6.51 -22.61
CA LEU A 275 13.70 7.40 -23.27
C LEU A 275 14.26 6.81 -24.57
N THR A 276 14.37 5.47 -24.69
CA THR A 276 14.78 4.85 -25.98
C THR A 276 13.75 5.08 -27.09
N MET A 277 12.48 5.30 -26.71
CA MET A 277 11.38 5.55 -27.63
C MET A 277 11.23 7.03 -27.99
N LEU A 278 11.63 7.96 -27.11
CA LEU A 278 11.50 9.39 -27.32
C LEU A 278 12.64 9.97 -28.17
N GLU A 279 12.33 11.00 -28.94
CA GLU A 279 13.33 11.84 -29.60
C GLU A 279 14.02 12.75 -28.58
N LYS A 280 15.26 13.18 -28.85
CA LYS A 280 16.10 13.94 -27.90
C LYS A 280 15.41 15.20 -27.37
N GLU A 281 14.70 15.91 -28.23
CA GLU A 281 13.97 17.14 -27.92
C GLU A 281 12.76 16.91 -27.00
N LEU A 282 12.27 15.66 -26.90
CA LEU A 282 11.10 15.28 -26.11
C LEU A 282 11.47 14.76 -24.71
N THR A 283 12.70 14.99 -24.23
CA THR A 283 13.13 14.54 -22.89
C THR A 283 12.23 15.11 -21.79
N LEU A 284 11.88 16.40 -21.87
CA LEU A 284 11.00 17.05 -20.88
C LEU A 284 9.60 16.41 -20.89
N GLN A 285 9.10 16.03 -22.07
CA GLN A 285 7.85 15.30 -22.20
C GLN A 285 7.92 13.92 -21.54
N GLY A 286 9.06 13.22 -21.63
CA GLY A 286 9.28 11.96 -20.92
C GLY A 286 9.26 12.11 -19.40
N ILE A 287 9.90 13.18 -18.87
CA ILE A 287 9.87 13.48 -17.43
C ILE A 287 8.43 13.75 -16.98
N ALA A 288 7.68 14.53 -17.76
CA ALA A 288 6.27 14.77 -17.45
C ALA A 288 5.43 13.48 -17.45
N MET A 289 5.71 12.52 -18.33
CA MET A 289 5.03 11.22 -18.33
C MET A 289 5.34 10.39 -17.09
N VAL A 290 6.59 10.39 -16.62
CA VAL A 290 6.96 9.74 -15.35
C VAL A 290 6.18 10.38 -14.19
N LEU A 291 6.12 11.72 -14.13
CA LEU A 291 5.36 12.45 -13.11
C LEU A 291 3.86 12.13 -13.16
N LEU A 292 3.27 12.11 -14.36
CA LEU A 292 1.86 11.77 -14.55
C LEU A 292 1.57 10.35 -14.12
N LEU A 293 2.43 9.38 -14.48
CA LEU A 293 2.26 7.99 -14.09
C LEU A 293 2.36 7.83 -12.57
N ALA A 294 3.44 8.31 -11.96
CA ALA A 294 3.64 8.26 -10.51
C ALA A 294 2.53 8.98 -9.72
N GLY A 295 2.07 10.13 -10.21
CA GLY A 295 0.94 10.84 -9.61
C GLY A 295 -0.37 10.06 -9.73
N SER A 296 -0.62 9.48 -10.90
CA SER A 296 -1.86 8.72 -11.14
C SER A 296 -1.92 7.45 -10.31
N THR A 297 -0.78 6.78 -10.10
CA THR A 297 -0.70 5.56 -9.33
C THR A 297 -0.98 5.80 -7.85
N GLU A 298 -0.49 6.90 -7.28
CA GLU A 298 -0.77 7.26 -5.89
C GLU A 298 -2.20 7.77 -5.70
N ILE A 299 -2.69 8.65 -6.57
CA ILE A 299 -4.04 9.21 -6.41
C ILE A 299 -5.13 8.14 -6.59
N ALA A 300 -4.96 7.21 -7.54
CA ALA A 300 -5.90 6.10 -7.72
C ALA A 300 -5.98 5.19 -6.48
N GLN A 301 -4.90 5.04 -5.72
CA GLN A 301 -4.87 4.20 -4.52
C GLN A 301 -5.75 4.70 -3.37
N LEU A 302 -6.24 5.95 -3.40
CA LEU A 302 -7.21 6.47 -2.42
C LEU A 302 -8.48 5.61 -2.33
N TYR A 303 -8.83 4.93 -3.41
CA TYR A 303 -10.02 4.09 -3.53
C TYR A 303 -9.71 2.58 -3.54
N ILE A 304 -8.44 2.19 -3.40
CA ILE A 304 -8.04 0.78 -3.32
C ILE A 304 -7.98 0.36 -1.86
N GLU A 305 -8.72 -0.69 -1.52
CA GLU A 305 -8.83 -1.16 -0.14
C GLU A 305 -7.48 -1.58 0.45
N GLY A 306 -7.22 -1.13 1.68
CA GLY A 306 -5.98 -1.45 2.39
C GLY A 306 -4.73 -0.76 1.83
N ARG A 307 -4.85 0.10 0.81
CA ARG A 307 -3.77 0.96 0.35
C ARG A 307 -3.82 2.31 1.06
N THR A 308 -2.65 2.91 1.26
CA THR A 308 -2.55 4.31 1.69
C THR A 308 -1.58 4.97 0.73
N PRO A 309 -1.99 6.03 0.00
CA PRO A 309 -1.05 6.77 -0.81
C PRO A 309 0.01 7.40 0.08
N LEU A 310 1.26 7.29 -0.34
CA LEU A 310 2.38 7.85 0.39
C LEU A 310 3.10 8.84 -0.51
N VAL A 311 3.27 10.05 0.00
CA VAL A 311 4.08 11.07 -0.68
C VAL A 311 5.50 10.54 -0.95
N SER A 312 6.03 9.69 -0.07
CA SER A 312 7.32 9.03 -0.31
C SER A 312 7.31 8.12 -1.53
N ASP A 313 6.22 7.40 -1.78
CA ASP A 313 6.14 6.42 -2.88
C ASP A 313 6.09 7.15 -4.22
N PHE A 314 5.35 8.27 -4.29
CA PHE A 314 5.43 9.20 -5.43
C PHE A 314 6.87 9.61 -5.76
N PHE A 315 7.64 10.07 -4.76
CA PHE A 315 9.01 10.52 -5.00
C PHE A 315 9.95 9.37 -5.38
N ILE A 316 9.74 8.17 -4.83
CA ILE A 316 10.51 6.97 -5.17
C ILE A 316 10.26 6.57 -6.63
N ASP A 317 9.00 6.56 -7.04
CA ASP A 317 8.58 6.25 -8.41
C ASP A 317 9.17 7.26 -9.41
N VAL A 318 9.09 8.56 -9.10
CA VAL A 318 9.69 9.62 -9.93
C VAL A 318 11.21 9.49 -10.00
N ALA A 319 11.87 9.24 -8.88
CA ALA A 319 13.33 9.06 -8.82
C ALA A 319 13.77 7.85 -9.66
N GLY A 320 13.06 6.73 -9.55
CA GLY A 320 13.28 5.54 -10.38
C GLY A 320 13.20 5.88 -11.86
N GLY A 321 12.07 6.47 -12.29
CA GLY A 321 11.85 6.84 -13.69
C GLY A 321 12.92 7.79 -14.24
N ILE A 322 13.26 8.84 -13.51
CA ILE A 322 14.29 9.79 -13.94
C ILE A 322 15.67 9.13 -13.99
N ALA A 323 16.04 8.30 -13.00
CA ALA A 323 17.31 7.58 -13.00
C ALA A 323 17.43 6.65 -14.22
N GLY A 324 16.36 5.91 -14.56
CA GLY A 324 16.30 5.07 -15.75
C GLY A 324 16.51 5.88 -17.04
N MET A 325 15.86 7.04 -17.15
CA MET A 325 16.06 7.96 -18.28
C MET A 325 17.51 8.45 -18.36
N ILE A 326 18.12 8.88 -17.25
CA ILE A 326 19.51 9.36 -17.22
C ILE A 326 20.47 8.26 -17.72
N LEU A 327 20.32 7.03 -17.23
CA LEU A 327 21.16 5.90 -17.65
C LEU A 327 21.02 5.62 -19.15
N SER A 328 19.79 5.57 -19.65
CA SER A 328 19.50 5.38 -21.08
C SER A 328 20.20 6.43 -21.93
N ARG A 329 20.19 7.70 -21.50
CA ARG A 329 20.83 8.81 -22.21
C ARG A 329 22.35 8.69 -22.26
N ILE A 330 22.98 8.31 -21.15
CA ILE A 330 24.43 8.07 -21.09
C ILE A 330 24.82 6.97 -22.08
N PHE A 331 24.05 5.89 -22.13
CA PHE A 331 24.33 4.76 -23.02
C PHE A 331 24.17 5.14 -24.50
N ILE A 332 23.09 5.83 -24.86
CA ILE A 332 22.86 6.33 -26.24
C ILE A 332 23.96 7.31 -26.65
N SER A 333 24.39 8.20 -25.76
CA SER A 333 25.46 9.17 -26.05
C SER A 333 26.81 8.50 -26.31
N LYS A 334 27.13 7.41 -25.60
CA LYS A 334 28.37 6.65 -25.83
C LYS A 334 28.37 5.94 -27.19
N GLN A 335 27.23 5.39 -27.62
CA GLN A 335 27.12 4.75 -28.93
C GLN A 335 27.32 5.74 -30.09
N ASN A 336 26.76 6.95 -29.97
CA ASN A 336 26.88 7.98 -31.02
C ASN A 336 28.26 8.67 -31.06
N GLY A 337 29.08 8.54 -30.01
CA GLY A 337 30.40 9.16 -29.90
C GLY A 337 31.58 8.31 -30.37
N THR A 338 31.33 7.10 -30.89
CA THR A 338 32.40 6.22 -31.41
C THR A 338 32.47 6.37 -32.93
N PRO A 339 33.45 7.10 -33.51
CA PRO A 339 33.60 7.15 -34.96
C PRO A 339 33.95 5.75 -35.47
N ALA A 340 33.21 5.29 -36.50
CA ALA A 340 33.53 4.07 -37.21
C ALA A 340 34.98 4.17 -37.71
N LYS A 341 35.86 3.25 -37.26
CA LYS A 341 37.17 3.06 -37.90
C LYS A 341 36.89 2.75 -39.37
N SER A 342 37.16 3.72 -40.23
CA SER A 342 37.17 3.53 -41.68
C SER A 342 38.22 2.48 -42.00
N SER A 343 37.77 1.27 -42.34
CA SER A 343 38.58 0.32 -43.06
C SER A 343 38.83 0.88 -44.46
N ILE A 344 39.96 1.54 -44.64
CA ILE A 344 40.58 1.67 -45.95
C ILE A 344 41.82 0.78 -45.91
N ALA A 345 41.66 -0.41 -46.47
CA ALA A 345 42.76 -1.19 -47.00
C ALA A 345 42.55 -1.27 -48.52
N GLN A 346 43.67 -1.34 -49.23
CA GLN A 346 43.86 -1.52 -50.67
C GLN A 346 43.97 -0.22 -51.50
N GLN A 347 45.20 0.25 -51.66
CA GLN A 347 45.96 -0.04 -52.88
C GLN A 347 47.43 -0.31 -52.55
#